data_AF-A0A5C8QA98-F1
#
_entry.id   AF-A0A5C8QA98-F1
#
_cell.length_a   1.000
_cell.length_b   1.000
_cell.length_c   1.000
_cell.angle_alpha   90.00
_cell.angle_beta   90.00
_cell.angle_gamma   90.00
#
_symmetry.space_group_name_H-M   'P 1'
#
loop_
_entity.id
_entity.type
_entity.pdbx_description
1 polymer ?
#
loop_
_entity_poly.entity_id
_entity_poly.type
_entity_poly.pdbx_seq_one_letter_code
_entity_poly.pdbx_strand_id
1 'polypeptide(L)'
;MNMQQAAERADSILEDTFRAIRPRVSWTHGETTVGSCDLSRRRAVMTIISQQRRGGFLGVVERSWRKSGYEITSVNSSRRFPAIYAKSPDGFGIRLSIGGEGQPFFEVATPCVEKSEVAAPTAETDGPNYAGGPIPRPDIHDDFWSAPTPPPRT
;
A
#
# COMPACT_ATOMS: atom_id res chain seq x y z
N MET A 1 -14.99 -2.08 18.33
CA MET A 1 -14.85 -1.73 16.90
C MET A 1 -15.70 -2.71 16.12
N ASN A 2 -16.51 -2.24 15.18
CA ASN A 2 -17.20 -3.10 14.22
C ASN A 2 -16.45 -3.11 12.86
N MET A 3 -16.88 -3.93 11.91
CA MET A 3 -16.21 -4.04 10.61
C MET A 3 -16.17 -2.73 9.83
N GLN A 4 -17.21 -1.90 9.89
CA GLN A 4 -17.21 -0.59 9.22
C GLN A 4 -16.14 0.34 9.81
N GLN A 5 -16.05 0.44 11.14
CA GLN A 5 -15.03 1.23 11.83
C GLN A 5 -13.61 0.69 11.54
N ALA A 6 -13.47 -0.63 11.43
CA ALA A 6 -12.20 -1.25 11.06
C ALA A 6 -11.82 -0.92 9.61
N ALA A 7 -12.78 -0.88 8.69
CA ALA A 7 -12.56 -0.47 7.31
C ALA A 7 -12.12 0.99 7.22
N GLU A 8 -12.79 1.90 7.92
CA GLU A 8 -12.41 3.32 7.98
C GLU A 8 -11.00 3.51 8.56
N ARG A 9 -10.64 2.72 9.57
CA ARG A 9 -9.30 2.73 10.13
C ARG A 9 -8.26 2.21 9.13
N ALA A 10 -8.57 1.14 8.41
CA ALA A 10 -7.70 0.62 7.35
C ALA A 10 -7.50 1.64 6.21
N ASP A 11 -8.56 2.35 5.83
CA ASP A 11 -8.51 3.45 4.85
C ASP A 11 -7.62 4.60 5.34
N SER A 12 -7.71 4.98 6.62
CA SER A 12 -6.82 5.99 7.23
C SER A 12 -5.34 5.56 7.25
N ILE A 13 -5.04 4.28 7.53
CA ILE A 13 -3.66 3.76 7.50
C ILE A 13 -3.09 3.85 6.08
N LEU A 14 -3.88 3.54 5.06
CA LEU A 14 -3.48 3.68 3.66
C LEU A 14 -3.25 5.15 3.30
N GLU A 15 -4.15 6.05 3.69
CA GLU A 15 -3.99 7.49 3.47
C GLU A 15 -2.69 8.04 4.09
N ASP A 16 -2.42 7.70 5.35
CA ASP A 16 -1.21 8.13 6.05
C ASP A 16 0.05 7.57 5.40
N THR A 17 0.01 6.30 4.98
CA THR A 17 1.12 5.66 4.25
C THR A 17 1.41 6.37 2.93
N PHE A 18 0.39 6.65 2.12
CA PHE A 18 0.57 7.31 0.82
C PHE A 18 0.98 8.78 0.96
N ARG A 19 0.51 9.48 1.99
CA ARG A 19 0.92 10.87 2.30
C ARG A 19 2.41 11.01 2.61
N ALA A 20 3.00 9.96 3.19
CA ALA A 20 4.43 9.91 3.53
C ALA A 20 5.35 9.66 2.32
N ILE A 21 4.81 9.15 1.20
CA ILE A 21 5.59 8.89 -0.02
C ILE A 21 5.84 10.21 -0.74
N ARG A 22 7.12 10.57 -0.90
CA ARG A 22 7.57 11.80 -1.55
C ARG A 22 8.70 11.52 -2.55
N PRO A 23 8.57 11.91 -3.83
CA PRO A 23 7.41 12.53 -4.49
C PRO A 23 6.12 11.68 -4.41
N ARG A 24 4.94 12.30 -4.59
CA ARG A 24 3.67 11.56 -4.53
C ARG A 24 3.61 10.52 -5.65
N VAL A 25 2.87 9.44 -5.43
CA VAL A 25 2.58 8.44 -6.46
C VAL A 25 1.08 8.39 -6.73
N SER A 26 0.74 8.17 -7.99
CA SER A 26 -0.60 7.88 -8.45
C SER A 26 -0.97 6.44 -8.13
N TRP A 27 -2.23 6.18 -7.78
CA TRP A 27 -2.70 4.89 -7.29
C TRP A 27 -4.19 4.69 -7.52
N THR A 28 -4.62 3.43 -7.51
CA THR A 28 -6.01 3.01 -7.65
C THR A 28 -6.42 2.04 -6.54
N HIS A 29 -7.72 1.93 -6.28
CA HIS A 29 -8.24 0.97 -5.32
C HIS A 29 -8.03 -0.47 -5.79
N GLY A 30 -7.64 -1.33 -4.85
CA GLY A 30 -7.68 -2.78 -5.04
C GLY A 30 -8.97 -3.39 -4.55
N GLU A 31 -9.08 -4.71 -4.72
CA GLU A 31 -10.20 -5.48 -4.19
C GLU A 31 -10.28 -5.35 -2.66
N THR A 32 -11.47 -5.01 -2.15
CA THR A 32 -11.81 -5.20 -0.74
C THR A 32 -12.25 -6.65 -0.54
N THR A 33 -11.57 -7.38 0.33
CA THR A 33 -12.00 -8.72 0.76
C THR A 33 -12.70 -8.59 2.10
N VAL A 34 -13.86 -9.21 2.26
CA VAL A 34 -14.65 -9.20 3.50
C VAL A 34 -14.81 -10.63 3.98
N GLY A 35 -14.32 -10.93 5.18
CA GLY A 35 -14.47 -12.22 5.86
C GLY A 35 -15.63 -12.22 6.84
N SER A 36 -15.64 -13.21 7.75
CA SER A 36 -16.72 -13.36 8.73
C SER A 36 -16.68 -12.33 9.86
N CYS A 37 -15.47 -11.86 10.21
CA CYS A 37 -15.23 -10.84 11.23
C CYS A 37 -14.05 -9.92 10.90
N ASP A 38 -13.42 -10.07 9.74
CA ASP A 38 -12.28 -9.28 9.28
C ASP A 38 -12.50 -8.80 7.85
N LEU A 39 -11.63 -7.91 7.39
CA LEU A 39 -11.57 -7.45 6.02
C LEU A 39 -10.16 -6.98 5.65
N SER A 40 -9.92 -6.74 4.37
CA SER A 40 -8.71 -6.10 3.89
C SER A 40 -9.03 -4.97 2.91
N ARG A 41 -8.36 -3.83 3.05
CA ARG A 41 -8.34 -2.73 2.07
C ARG A 41 -7.04 -2.77 1.28
N ARG A 42 -7.10 -2.52 -0.03
CA ARG A 42 -5.95 -2.60 -0.93
C ARG A 42 -5.81 -1.37 -1.81
N ARG A 43 -4.57 -1.03 -2.16
CA ARG A 43 -4.22 -0.04 -3.19
C ARG A 43 -3.12 -0.58 -4.10
N ALA A 44 -3.23 -0.30 -5.39
CA ALA A 44 -2.18 -0.56 -6.35
C ALA A 44 -1.59 0.77 -6.84
N VAL A 45 -0.26 0.87 -6.85
CA VAL A 45 0.42 2.05 -7.38
C VAL A 45 0.39 1.99 -8.91
N MET A 46 0.01 3.10 -9.53
CA MET A 46 -0.04 3.29 -10.98
C MET A 46 1.18 4.05 -11.51
N THR A 47 1.93 4.73 -10.63
CA THR A 47 3.23 5.31 -10.97
C THR A 47 4.26 4.20 -11.23
N ILE A 48 5.00 4.34 -12.33
CA ILE A 48 6.10 3.44 -12.68
C ILE A 48 7.24 3.65 -11.69
N ILE A 49 7.50 2.63 -10.85
CA ILE A 49 8.67 2.60 -9.97
C ILE A 49 9.78 1.81 -10.67
N SER A 50 10.79 2.54 -11.15
CA SER A 50 11.91 1.95 -11.87
C SER A 50 12.68 0.97 -10.99
N GLN A 51 13.39 0.02 -11.61
CA GLN A 51 14.21 -0.95 -10.88
C GLN A 51 15.22 -0.27 -9.93
N GLN A 52 15.77 0.88 -10.33
CA GLN A 52 16.73 1.64 -9.53
C GLN A 52 16.10 2.33 -8.32
N ARG A 53 14.77 2.53 -8.32
CA ARG A 53 14.04 3.24 -7.26
C ARG A 53 13.32 2.32 -6.28
N ARG A 54 13.09 1.05 -6.62
CA ARG A 54 12.33 0.09 -5.77
C ARG A 54 12.88 -0.07 -4.36
N GLY A 55 14.20 -0.21 -4.21
CA GLY A 55 14.82 -0.32 -2.89
C GLY A 55 14.60 0.95 -2.04
N GLY A 56 14.75 2.11 -2.66
CA GLY A 56 14.47 3.40 -2.02
C GLY A 56 12.99 3.56 -1.65
N PHE A 57 12.09 3.17 -2.54
CA PHE A 57 10.64 3.20 -2.33
C PHE A 57 10.23 2.36 -1.12
N LEU A 58 10.69 1.11 -1.04
CA LEU A 58 10.48 0.22 0.11
C LEU A 58 11.01 0.86 1.41
N GLY A 59 12.22 1.43 1.36
CA GLY A 59 12.83 2.06 2.53
C GLY A 59 12.10 3.33 3.01
N VAL A 60 11.54 4.14 2.10
CA VAL A 60 10.70 5.31 2.48
C VAL A 60 9.49 4.86 3.28
N VAL A 61 8.79 3.84 2.80
CA VAL A 61 7.60 3.29 3.46
C VAL A 61 7.96 2.65 4.80
N GLU A 62 9.00 1.80 4.85
CA GLU A 62 9.44 1.16 6.09
C GLU A 62 9.77 2.18 7.18
N ARG A 63 10.55 3.23 6.84
CA ARG A 63 10.90 4.30 7.78
C ARG A 63 9.67 5.05 8.25
N SER A 64 8.70 5.30 7.38
CA SER A 64 7.44 5.95 7.75
C SER A 64 6.67 5.10 8.77
N TRP A 65 6.51 3.81 8.52
CA TRP A 65 5.83 2.90 9.43
C TRP A 65 6.52 2.82 10.79
N ARG A 66 7.85 2.67 10.82
CA ARG A 66 8.62 2.68 12.07
C ARG A 66 8.45 3.97 12.84
N LYS A 67 8.48 5.13 12.16
CA LYS A 67 8.27 6.45 12.78
C LYS A 67 6.86 6.59 13.36
N SER A 68 5.87 5.96 12.73
CA SER A 68 4.48 5.90 13.21
C SER A 68 4.25 4.84 14.29
N GLY A 69 5.30 4.18 14.79
CA GLY A 69 5.22 3.19 15.86
C GLY A 69 4.80 1.79 15.42
N TYR A 70 4.84 1.51 14.12
CA TYR A 70 4.47 0.18 13.60
C TYR A 70 5.64 -0.77 13.80
N GLU A 71 5.33 -2.01 14.15
CA GLU A 71 6.30 -3.10 14.27
C GLU A 71 6.51 -3.72 12.89
N ILE A 72 7.75 -3.76 12.38
CA ILE A 72 8.06 -4.53 11.18
C ILE A 72 8.16 -6.01 11.57
N THR A 73 7.20 -6.80 11.13
CA THR A 73 7.07 -8.21 11.53
C THR A 73 7.91 -9.14 10.65
N SER A 74 8.07 -8.81 9.37
CA SER A 74 8.95 -9.54 8.46
C SER A 74 9.31 -8.76 7.21
N VAL A 75 10.38 -9.17 6.53
CA VAL A 75 10.83 -8.63 5.24
C VAL A 75 11.11 -9.78 4.30
N ASN A 76 10.52 -9.74 3.10
CA ASN A 76 10.88 -10.62 2.00
C ASN A 76 11.93 -9.93 1.13
N SER A 77 13.16 -10.45 1.16
CA SER A 77 14.32 -9.91 0.43
C SER A 77 14.44 -10.39 -1.02
N SER A 78 13.40 -11.04 -1.57
CA SER A 78 13.37 -11.47 -2.97
C SER A 78 13.75 -10.34 -3.91
N ARG A 79 14.68 -10.60 -4.83
CA ARG A 79 15.09 -9.62 -5.85
C ARG A 79 13.97 -9.32 -6.85
N ARG A 80 13.02 -10.26 -7.01
CA ARG A 80 11.93 -10.15 -7.99
C ARG A 80 10.63 -9.64 -7.36
N PHE A 81 10.31 -10.12 -6.17
CA PHE A 81 9.06 -9.82 -5.48
C PHE A 81 9.31 -9.41 -4.02
N PRO A 82 10.09 -8.34 -3.77
CA PRO A 82 10.36 -7.90 -2.41
C PRO A 82 9.07 -7.44 -1.72
N ALA A 83 9.02 -7.60 -0.40
CA ALA A 83 7.88 -7.15 0.41
C ALA A 83 8.30 -6.79 1.83
N ILE A 84 7.53 -5.90 2.47
CA ILE A 84 7.64 -5.55 3.88
C ILE A 84 6.28 -5.80 4.52
N TYR A 85 6.30 -6.41 5.70
CA TYR A 85 5.13 -6.68 6.51
C TYR A 85 5.30 -5.97 7.85
N ALA A 86 4.23 -5.33 8.30
CA ALA A 86 4.20 -4.59 9.54
C ALA A 86 2.89 -4.83 10.29
N LYS A 87 2.88 -4.46 11.57
CA LYS A 87 1.71 -4.45 12.43
C LYS A 87 1.59 -3.08 13.08
N SER A 88 0.41 -2.47 12.97
CA SER A 88 0.14 -1.21 13.66
C SER A 88 -0.07 -1.42 15.17
N PRO A 89 0.06 -0.38 16.00
CA PRO A 89 -0.16 -0.49 17.45
C PRO A 89 -1.54 -1.03 17.84
N ASP A 90 -2.57 -0.72 17.04
CA ASP A 90 -3.96 -1.19 17.18
C ASP A 90 -4.21 -2.56 16.53
N GLY A 91 -3.16 -3.23 16.05
CA GLY A 91 -3.19 -4.64 15.68
C GLY A 91 -3.53 -4.95 14.23
N PHE A 92 -3.61 -3.96 13.34
CA PHE A 92 -3.83 -4.17 11.92
C PHE A 92 -2.57 -4.71 11.27
N GLY A 93 -2.72 -5.66 10.36
CA GLY A 93 -1.64 -6.14 9.51
C GLY A 93 -1.47 -5.22 8.30
N ILE A 94 -0.26 -4.77 8.01
CA ILE A 94 0.04 -3.91 6.88
C ILE A 94 1.10 -4.59 6.01
N ARG A 95 0.92 -4.55 4.70
CA ARG A 95 1.85 -5.11 3.74
C ARG A 95 2.11 -4.14 2.60
N LEU A 96 3.37 -4.03 2.22
CA LEU A 96 3.81 -3.49 0.93
C LEU A 96 4.50 -4.62 0.19
N SER A 97 4.06 -4.91 -1.03
CA SER A 97 4.72 -5.88 -1.90
C SER A 97 4.92 -5.37 -3.31
N ILE A 98 5.99 -5.80 -3.94
CA ILE A 98 6.29 -5.52 -5.34
C ILE A 98 5.88 -6.74 -6.17
N GLY A 99 4.90 -6.56 -7.05
CA GLY A 99 4.38 -7.58 -7.95
C GLY A 99 5.06 -7.60 -9.33
N GLY A 100 4.36 -8.18 -10.30
CA GLY A 100 4.84 -8.26 -11.69
C GLY A 100 5.21 -6.91 -12.28
N GLU A 101 6.30 -6.87 -13.06
CA GLU A 101 6.89 -5.65 -13.65
C GLU A 101 7.30 -4.57 -12.64
N GLY A 102 7.27 -4.87 -11.34
CA GLY A 102 7.68 -3.95 -10.29
C GLY A 102 6.57 -3.11 -9.68
N GLN A 103 5.30 -3.40 -9.99
CA GLN A 103 4.17 -2.65 -9.47
C GLN A 103 4.04 -2.81 -7.94
N PRO A 104 4.04 -1.72 -7.17
CA PRO A 104 3.76 -1.78 -5.73
C PRO A 104 2.27 -2.01 -5.43
N PHE A 105 2.00 -2.87 -4.45
CA PHE A 105 0.69 -3.14 -3.88
C PHE A 105 0.74 -2.98 -2.37
N PHE A 106 -0.27 -2.29 -1.83
CA PHE A 106 -0.47 -2.08 -0.41
C PHE A 106 -1.73 -2.81 0.04
N GLU A 107 -1.67 -3.40 1.23
CA GLU A 107 -2.80 -4.04 1.87
C GLU A 107 -2.79 -3.70 3.36
N VAL A 108 -3.98 -3.41 3.90
CA VAL A 108 -4.23 -3.31 5.34
C VAL A 108 -5.32 -4.30 5.69
N ALA A 109 -4.97 -5.32 6.45
CA ALA A 109 -5.86 -6.34 6.98
C ALA A 109 -6.24 -6.00 8.42
N THR A 110 -7.53 -6.10 8.72
CA THR A 110 -8.06 -5.79 10.06
C THR A 110 -7.89 -6.97 11.00
N PRO A 111 -7.83 -6.75 12.33
CA PRO A 111 -8.12 -7.81 13.28
C PRO A 111 -9.57 -8.29 13.11
N CYS A 112 -9.89 -9.45 13.72
CA CYS A 112 -11.27 -9.90 13.87
C CYS A 112 -12.02 -8.94 14.82
N VAL A 113 -13.18 -8.44 14.38
CA VAL A 113 -13.99 -7.43 15.06
C VAL A 113 -15.48 -7.80 14.98
N GLU A 114 -16.33 -7.02 15.64
CA GLU A 114 -17.78 -7.23 15.60
C GLU A 114 -18.32 -7.09 14.18
N LYS A 115 -19.11 -8.07 13.73
CA LYS A 115 -19.62 -8.12 12.36
C LYS A 115 -20.57 -6.95 12.08
N SER A 116 -20.38 -6.30 10.94
CA SER A 116 -21.30 -5.29 10.40
C SER A 116 -21.24 -5.27 8.88
N GLU A 117 -22.18 -4.58 8.25
CA GLU A 117 -22.02 -4.19 6.85
C GLU A 117 -20.78 -3.28 6.69
N VAL A 118 -20.18 -3.30 5.50
CA VAL A 118 -18.96 -2.55 5.18
C VAL A 118 -19.19 -1.82 3.86
N ALA A 119 -19.05 -0.51 3.86
CA ALA A 119 -19.14 0.31 2.67
C ALA A 119 -17.88 0.20 1.80
N ALA A 120 -18.03 0.50 0.51
CA ALA A 120 -16.89 0.73 -0.38
C ALA A 120 -16.02 1.89 0.13
N PRO A 121 -14.69 1.87 -0.14
CA PRO A 121 -13.82 2.97 0.24
C PRO A 121 -14.19 4.23 -0.55
N THR A 122 -14.14 5.40 0.10
CA THR A 122 -14.60 6.67 -0.48
C THR A 122 -13.46 7.57 -0.97
N ALA A 123 -12.21 7.26 -0.63
CA ALA A 123 -11.05 8.05 -1.05
C ALA A 123 -10.97 8.12 -2.57
N GLU A 124 -10.80 9.33 -3.11
CA GLU A 124 -10.61 9.51 -4.55
C GLU A 124 -9.24 8.96 -4.97
N THR A 125 -9.22 8.23 -6.09
CA THR A 125 -7.98 7.72 -6.67
C THR A 125 -7.17 8.85 -7.29
N ASP A 126 -5.85 8.76 -7.18
CA ASP A 126 -4.93 9.65 -7.90
C ASP A 126 -4.64 8.96 -9.26
N GLY A 127 -5.55 9.16 -10.23
CA GLY A 127 -5.59 8.44 -11.52
C GLY A 127 -6.89 7.67 -11.76
N PRO A 128 -6.99 6.84 -12.82
CA PRO A 128 -8.19 6.07 -13.12
C PRO A 128 -8.55 5.08 -11.99
N ASN A 129 -9.85 4.96 -11.71
CA ASN A 129 -10.37 4.03 -10.71
C ASN A 129 -10.67 2.68 -11.36
N TYR A 130 -9.94 1.63 -10.97
CA TYR A 130 -10.10 0.26 -11.46
C TYR A 130 -10.83 -0.65 -10.45
N ALA A 131 -11.50 -0.08 -9.44
CA ALA A 131 -12.22 -0.85 -8.43
C ALA A 131 -13.23 -1.82 -9.08
N GLY A 132 -13.20 -3.08 -8.62
CA GLY A 132 -14.10 -4.14 -9.11
C GLY A 132 -13.68 -4.79 -10.44
N GLY A 133 -12.52 -4.44 -11.00
CA GLY A 133 -12.00 -5.02 -12.24
C GLY A 133 -10.50 -5.37 -12.18
N PRO A 134 -9.94 -5.90 -13.27
CA PRO A 134 -8.51 -6.17 -13.36
C PRO A 134 -7.72 -4.85 -13.36
N ILE A 135 -6.76 -4.73 -12.45
CA ILE A 135 -5.86 -3.58 -12.39
C ILE A 135 -4.77 -3.75 -13.45
N PRO A 136 -4.59 -2.78 -14.36
CA PRO A 136 -3.54 -2.86 -15.36
C PRO A 136 -2.15 -2.65 -14.76
N ARG A 137 -1.13 -2.86 -15.59
CA ARG A 137 0.26 -2.49 -15.27
C ARG A 137 0.37 -0.98 -15.05
N PRO A 138 1.34 -0.51 -14.24
CA PRO A 138 1.54 0.90 -14.02
C PRO A 138 2.02 1.58 -15.31
N ASP A 139 1.41 2.70 -15.66
CA ASP A 139 1.64 3.45 -16.89
C ASP A 139 1.89 4.95 -16.64
N ILE A 140 1.78 5.41 -15.39
CA ILE A 140 1.96 6.82 -15.03
C ILE A 140 3.44 7.09 -14.76
N HIS A 141 4.03 8.03 -15.50
CA HIS A 141 5.41 8.44 -15.32
C HIS A 141 5.55 9.52 -14.25
N ASP A 142 6.59 9.39 -13.41
CA ASP A 142 7.07 10.44 -12.50
C ASP A 142 8.60 10.60 -12.68
N ASP A 143 9.08 11.83 -12.77
CA ASP A 143 10.48 12.11 -13.12
C ASP A 143 11.48 11.55 -12.11
N PHE A 144 11.08 11.35 -10.84
CA PHE A 144 11.94 10.79 -9.82
C PHE A 144 11.79 9.26 -9.73
N TRP A 145 10.56 8.77 -9.62
CA TRP A 145 10.27 7.36 -9.39
C TRP A 145 10.49 6.50 -10.63
N SER A 146 10.22 7.06 -11.82
CA SER A 146 10.35 6.36 -13.09
C SER A 146 11.76 6.51 -13.69
N ALA A 147 12.62 7.35 -13.10
CA ALA A 147 13.99 7.57 -13.57
C ALA A 147 14.77 6.24 -13.75
N PRO A 148 15.39 6.01 -14.91
CA PRO A 148 16.12 4.77 -15.19
C PRO A 148 17.51 4.73 -14.52
N THR A 149 17.99 5.87 -14.03
CA THR A 149 19.27 6.00 -13.35
C THR A 149 19.11 6.03 -11.82
N PRO A 150 20.09 5.50 -11.08
CA PRO A 150 20.13 5.65 -9.62
C PRO A 150 20.08 7.12 -9.21
N PRO A 151 19.52 7.46 -8.03
CA PRO A 151 19.66 8.79 -7.47
C PRO A 151 21.16 9.15 -7.34
N PRO A 152 21.52 10.44 -7.50
CA PRO A 152 22.87 10.90 -7.20
C PRO A 152 23.28 10.45 -5.79
N ARG A 153 24.52 9.96 -5.65
CA ARG A 153 25.08 9.69 -4.32
C ARG A 153 25.39 11.05 -3.67
N THR A 154 24.63 11.41 -2.65
CA THR A 154 24.93 12.51 -1.73
C THR A 154 25.83 12.03 -0.61
#